data_AF-A0A0L8I1W6-F1
#
_entry.id   AF-A0A0L8I1W6-F1
#
_cell.length_a   1.000
_cell.length_b   1.000
_cell.length_c   1.000
_cell.angle_alpha   90.00
_cell.angle_beta   90.00
_cell.angle_gamma   90.00
#
_symmetry.space_group_name_H-M   'P 1'
#
loop_
_entity.id
_entity.type
_entity.pdbx_description
1 polymer ?
#
loop_
_entity_poly.entity_id
_entity_poly.type
_entity_poly.pdbx_seq_one_letter_code
_entity_poly.pdbx_strand_id
1 'polypeptide(L)' 'MFQFGDAGLQLISEHLVRLQVLNLCETPVTDKGLICLAALKNLRKLNLNSTCLSALTFEGLKEKLPALQECDVRYTEAW' A
#
# COMPACT_ATOMS: atom_id res chain seq x y z
N MET A 1 1.81 19.52 -11.86
CA MET A 1 2.26 18.13 -12.05
C MET A 1 1.28 17.26 -11.28
N PHE A 2 0.46 16.44 -11.94
CA PHE A 2 -0.54 15.62 -11.24
C PHE A 2 0.20 14.47 -10.53
N GLN A 3 0.31 14.55 -9.20
CA GLN A 3 0.94 13.52 -8.39
C GLN A 3 -0.06 12.39 -8.13
N PHE A 4 0.38 11.14 -8.30
CA PHE A 4 -0.43 9.97 -7.94
C PHE A 4 -0.67 9.97 -6.41
N GLY A 5 -1.88 9.66 -5.93
CA GLY A 5 -2.23 9.69 -4.50
C GLY A 5 -3.40 8.77 -4.17
N ASP A 6 -4.04 8.96 -3.01
CA ASP A 6 -5.06 8.06 -2.46
C ASP A 6 -6.17 7.68 -3.45
N ALA A 7 -6.70 8.66 -4.21
CA ALA A 7 -7.74 8.40 -5.20
C ALA A 7 -7.26 7.49 -6.36
N GLY A 8 -6.00 7.66 -6.79
CA GLY A 8 -5.39 6.79 -7.80
C GLY A 8 -5.18 5.38 -7.26
N LEU A 9 -4.78 5.26 -6.00
CA LEU A 9 -4.59 3.96 -5.35
C LEU A 9 -5.91 3.21 -5.17
N GLN A 10 -6.99 3.91 -4.86
CA GLN A 10 -8.33 3.34 -4.79
C GLN A 10 -8.73 2.68 -6.11
N LEU A 11 -8.57 3.38 -7.24
CA LEU A 11 -8.88 2.82 -8.56
C LEU A 11 -8.05 1.57 -8.88
N ILE A 12 -6.77 1.55 -8.52
CA ILE A 12 -5.91 0.36 -8.65
C ILE A 12 -6.48 -0.80 -7.81
N SER A 13 -6.85 -0.54 -6.56
CA SER A 13 -7.37 -1.56 -5.64
C SER A 13 -8.70 -2.16 -6.10
N GLU A 14 -9.54 -1.37 -6.78
CA GLU A 14 -10.85 -1.79 -7.28
C GLU A 14 -10.75 -2.62 -8.57
N HIS A 15 -9.82 -2.30 -9.46
CA HIS A 15 -9.77 -2.90 -10.80
C HIS A 15 -8.66 -3.93 -11.00
N LEU A 16 -7.55 -3.84 -10.25
CA LEU A 16 -6.38 -4.71 -10.42
C LEU A 16 -6.29 -5.80 -9.35
N VAL A 17 -7.40 -6.48 -9.05
CA VAL A 17 -7.49 -7.48 -7.96
C VAL A 17 -6.54 -8.69 -8.06
N ARG A 18 -5.90 -8.89 -9.21
CA ARG A 18 -4.88 -9.94 -9.46
C ARG A 18 -3.45 -9.44 -9.32
N LEU A 19 -3.24 -8.18 -8.93
CA LEU A 19 -1.91 -7.60 -8.78
C LEU A 19 -1.09 -8.37 -7.73
N GLN A 20 0.15 -8.69 -8.07
CA GLN A 20 1.09 -9.39 -7.17
C GLN A 20 2.22 -8.49 -6.68
N VAL A 21 2.53 -7.42 -7.42
CA VAL A 21 3.62 -6.48 -7.11
C VAL A 21 3.09 -5.07 -7.29
N LEU A 22 3.26 -4.23 -6.26
CA LEU A 22 2.90 -2.82 -6.29
C LEU A 22 4.04 -1.99 -5.71
N ASN A 23 4.43 -0.93 -6.44
CA ASN A 23 5.43 0.02 -5.97
C ASN A 23 4.79 1.41 -5.81
N LEU A 24 4.76 1.92 -4.59
CA LEU A 24 4.25 3.23 -4.20
C LEU A 24 5.35 4.12 -3.62
N CYS A 25 6.62 3.76 -3.83
CA CYS A 25 7.78 4.50 -3.34
C CYS A 25 7.67 5.99 -3.71
N GLU A 26 7.89 6.87 -2.72
CA GLU A 26 7.88 8.34 -2.90
C GLU A 26 6.56 8.89 -3.47
N THR A 27 5.44 8.22 -3.17
CA THR A 27 4.10 8.76 -3.46
C THR A 27 3.46 9.37 -2.22
N PRO A 28 2.63 10.43 -2.36
CA PRO A 28 1.91 11.09 -1.27
C PRO A 28 0.71 10.27 -0.77
N VAL A 29 0.70 8.95 -1.00
CA VAL A 29 -0.34 8.07 -0.47
C VAL A 29 -0.26 8.08 1.05
N THR A 30 -1.43 8.14 1.66
CA THR A 30 -1.59 8.18 3.11
C THR A 30 -2.26 6.90 3.59
N ASP A 31 -2.31 6.72 4.91
CA ASP A 31 -3.12 5.69 5.56
C ASP A 31 -4.53 5.54 4.95
N LYS A 32 -5.17 6.65 4.57
CA LYS A 32 -6.52 6.64 3.97
C LYS A 32 -6.58 5.91 2.64
N GLY A 33 -5.57 6.06 1.78
CA GLY A 33 -5.49 5.31 0.53
C GLY A 33 -5.01 3.88 0.74
N LEU A 34 -4.08 3.69 1.67
CA LEU A 34 -3.43 2.41 1.91
C LEU A 34 -4.41 1.34 2.44
N ILE A 35 -5.41 1.72 3.25
CA ILE A 35 -6.44 0.76 3.71
C ILE A 35 -7.18 0.05 2.56
N CYS A 36 -7.27 0.67 1.37
CA CYS A 36 -7.92 0.08 0.20
C CYS A 36 -7.13 -1.12 -0.37
N LEU A 37 -5.82 -1.20 -0.10
CA LEU A 37 -4.99 -2.34 -0.50
C LEU A 37 -5.50 -3.67 0.06
N ALA A 38 -6.30 -3.66 1.12
CA ALA A 38 -6.95 -4.84 1.66
C ALA A 38 -7.78 -5.64 0.64
N ALA A 39 -8.19 -5.04 -0.48
CA ALA A 39 -8.86 -5.74 -1.58
C ALA A 39 -7.90 -6.60 -2.43
N LEU A 40 -6.61 -6.26 -2.46
CA LEU A 40 -5.58 -6.91 -3.28
C LEU A 40 -5.01 -8.16 -2.60
N LYS A 41 -5.86 -9.18 -2.37
CA LYS A 41 -5.49 -10.41 -1.64
C LYS A 41 -4.36 -11.23 -2.28
N ASN A 42 -4.05 -10.97 -3.55
CA ASN A 42 -2.97 -11.62 -4.30
C ASN A 42 -1.63 -10.89 -4.20
N LEU A 43 -1.56 -9.77 -3.48
CA LEU A 43 -0.36 -8.95 -3.40
C LEU A 43 0.74 -9.70 -2.61
N ARG A 44 1.90 -9.87 -3.24
CA ARG A 44 3.06 -10.58 -2.69
C ARG A 44 4.21 -9.65 -2.34
N LYS A 45 4.39 -8.57 -3.11
CA LYS A 45 5.43 -7.56 -2.91
C LYS A 45 4.81 -6.16 -2.90
N LEU A 46 5.08 -5.40 -1.86
CA LEU A 46 4.59 -4.04 -1.71
C LEU A 46 5.73 -3.12 -1.27
N ASN A 47 5.97 -2.05 -2.04
CA ASN A 47 6.93 -1.02 -1.65
C ASN A 47 6.19 0.26 -1.22
N LEU A 48 6.27 0.59 0.07
CA LEU A 48 5.72 1.77 0.73
C LEU A 48 6.81 2.74 1.19
N ASN A 49 8.03 2.60 0.69
CA ASN A 49 9.14 3.45 1.05
C ASN A 49 8.79 4.93 0.83
N SER A 50 9.09 5.79 1.81
CA SER A 50 8.85 7.24 1.73
C SER A 50 7.38 7.59 1.42
N THR A 51 6.43 6.85 2.02
CA THR A 51 4.99 7.18 2.00
C THR A 51 4.51 7.65 3.37
N CYS A 52 3.29 8.20 3.45
CA CYS A 52 2.69 8.64 4.71
C CYS A 52 1.95 7.47 5.42
N LEU A 53 2.70 6.44 5.79
CA LEU A 53 2.21 5.23 6.47
C LEU A 53 2.52 5.26 7.97
N SER A 54 1.50 5.01 8.80
CA SER A 54 1.65 4.81 10.25
C SER A 54 1.77 3.33 10.65
N ALA A 55 2.32 3.07 11.85
CA ALA A 55 2.41 1.74 12.43
C ALA A 55 1.04 1.03 12.55
N LEU A 56 -0.01 1.76 12.96
CA LEU A 56 -1.35 1.20 13.10
C LEU A 56 -1.88 0.67 11.76
N THR A 57 -1.73 1.45 10.69
CA THR A 57 -2.17 1.05 9.36
C THR A 57 -1.34 -0.11 8.84
N PHE A 58 -0.03 -0.10 9.11
CA PHE A 58 0.86 -1.17 8.68
C PHE A 58 0.50 -2.52 9.32
N GLU A 59 0.20 -2.56 10.63
CA GLU A 59 -0.30 -3.77 11.29
C GLU A 59 -1.59 -4.28 10.63
N GLY A 60 -2.56 -3.39 10.40
CA GLY A 60 -3.81 -3.75 9.74
C GLY A 60 -3.62 -4.25 8.29
N LEU A 61 -2.61 -3.75 7.57
CA LEU A 61 -2.27 -4.25 6.23
C LEU A 61 -1.70 -5.66 6.27
N LYS A 62 -0.80 -5.96 7.22
CA LYS A 62 -0.22 -7.30 7.38
C LYS A 62 -1.31 -8.34 7.64
N GLU A 63 -2.29 -8.03 8.48
CA GLU A 63 -3.42 -8.93 8.76
C GLU A 63 -4.30 -9.15 7.53
N LYS A 64 -4.50 -8.11 6.72
CA LYS A 64 -5.43 -8.14 5.58
C LYS A 64 -4.82 -8.66 4.29
N LEU A 65 -3.49 -8.78 4.20
CA LEU A 65 -2.76 -9.21 3.01
C LEU A 65 -2.09 -10.58 3.25
N PRO A 66 -2.85 -11.69 3.20
CA PRO A 66 -2.37 -13.01 3.59
C PRO A 66 -1.28 -13.58 2.67
N ALA A 67 -1.16 -13.06 1.44
CA ALA A 67 -0.15 -13.49 0.48
C ALA A 67 1.12 -12.62 0.48
N LEU A 68 1.18 -11.59 1.33
CA LEU A 68 2.29 -10.64 1.35
C LEU A 68 3.56 -11.31 1.89
N GLN A 69 4.64 -11.22 1.12
CA GLN A 69 5.92 -11.85 1.43
C GLN A 69 7.02 -10.81 1.68
N GLU A 70 6.96 -9.71 0.95
CA GLU A 70 7.94 -8.63 1.03
C GLU A 70 7.20 -7.30 1.13
N CYS A 71 7.49 -6.54 2.18
CA CYS A 71 7.00 -5.18 2.35
C CYS A 71 8.16 -4.27 2.75
N ASP A 72 8.40 -3.22 1.96
CA ASP A 72 9.39 -2.19 2.29
C ASP A 72 8.68 -0.96 2.85
N VAL A 73 8.97 -0.62 4.10
CA VAL A 73 8.38 0.51 4.83
C VAL A 73 9.46 1.52 5.28
N ARG A 74 10.65 1.49 4.67
CA ARG A 74 11.72 2.46 5.00
C ARG A 74 11.26 3.89 4.80
N TYR A 75 11.71 4.78 5.69
CA TYR A 75 11.35 6.20 5.69
C TYR A 75 9.83 6.44 5.85
N THR A 76 9.16 5.61 6.64
CA THR A 76 7.77 5.80 7.10
C THR A 76 7.72 5.90 8.63
N GLU A 77 6.53 6.00 9.22
CA GLU A 77 6.28 5.92 10.67
C GLU A 77 5.74 4.54 11.10
N ALA A 78 6.11 3.47 10.37
CA ALA A 78 5.58 2.12 10.55
C ALA A 78 6.32 1.24 11.57
N TRP A 79 6.96 1.83 12.58
CA TRP A 79 7.77 1.14 13.61
C TRP A 79 7.22 1.35 15.01
#